data_AF-A0A1F9QBZ3-F1
#
_entry.id   AF-A0A1F9QBZ3-F1
#
_cell.length_a   1.000
_cell.length_b   1.000
_cell.length_c   1.000
_cell.angle_alpha   90.00
_cell.angle_beta   90.00
_cell.angle_gamma   90.00
#
_symmetry.space_group_name_H-M   'P 1'
#
loop_
_entity.id
_entity.type
_entity.pdbx_description
1 polymer ?
#
loop_
_entity_poly.entity_id
_entity_poly.type
_entity_poly.pdbx_seq_one_letter_code
_entity_poly.pdbx_strand_id
1 'polypeptide(L)'
;MKKEFKVDLALYSEEALGLAANVAGNARVALKKGRGGLAVEVEAGEPEAAFRDFMNEALNQQCRIDLVKKNFKTSQLILANALVSALGQKNSREG
;
A
#
# COMPACT_ATOMS: atom_id res chain seq x y z
N MET A 1 24.42 5.08 9.49
CA MET A 1 23.92 5.76 10.70
C MET A 1 22.48 5.31 10.96
N LYS A 2 22.07 5.20 12.22
CA LYS A 2 20.75 4.68 12.59
C LYS A 2 19.96 5.75 13.33
N LYS A 3 18.73 6.03 12.91
CA LYS A 3 17.87 7.07 13.49
C LYS A 3 16.42 6.62 13.57
N GLU A 4 15.72 7.07 14.62
CA GLU A 4 14.31 6.80 14.82
C GLU A 4 13.48 8.05 14.55
N PHE A 5 12.35 7.86 13.88
CA PHE A 5 11.39 8.89 13.54
C PHE A 5 9.99 8.48 14.01
N LYS A 6 9.20 9.42 14.52
CA LYS A 6 7.79 9.18 14.82
C LYS A 6 6.96 9.35 13.56
N VAL A 7 5.94 8.50 13.41
CA VAL A 7 5.01 8.56 12.28
C VAL A 7 3.59 8.77 12.75
N ASP A 8 2.86 9.63 12.05
CA ASP A 8 1.45 9.88 12.29
C ASP A 8 0.58 8.84 11.57
N LEU A 9 -0.07 7.98 12.35
CA LEU A 9 -0.96 6.93 11.85
C LEU A 9 -2.31 7.48 11.34
N ALA A 10 -2.61 8.76 11.52
CA ALA A 10 -3.79 9.38 10.91
C ALA A 10 -3.68 9.43 9.38
N LEU A 11 -2.46 9.42 8.83
CA LEU A 11 -2.19 9.56 7.40
C LEU A 11 -1.77 8.25 6.73
N TYR A 12 -1.17 7.33 7.49
CA TYR A 12 -0.59 6.10 6.94
C TYR A 12 -1.11 4.88 7.69
N SER A 13 -1.65 3.92 6.96
CA SER A 13 -1.90 2.59 7.52
C SER A 13 -0.59 1.83 7.73
N GLU A 14 -0.60 0.90 8.68
CA GLU A 14 0.54 0.01 8.91
C GLU A 14 0.87 -0.84 7.68
N GLU A 15 -0.14 -1.19 6.89
CA GLU A 15 0.02 -1.92 5.62
C GLU A 15 0.81 -1.10 4.61
N ALA A 16 0.45 0.17 4.41
CA ALA A 16 1.17 1.07 3.50
C ALA A 16 2.64 1.26 3.92
N LEU A 17 2.88 1.42 5.23
CA LEU A 17 4.23 1.55 5.78
C LEU A 17 5.04 0.26 5.63
N GLY A 18 4.40 -0.90 5.82
CA GLY A 18 5.03 -2.20 5.63
C GLY A 18 5.42 -2.45 4.17
N LEU A 19 4.54 -2.11 3.23
CA LEU A 19 4.82 -2.18 1.79
C LEU A 19 6.00 -1.27 1.41
N ALA A 20 5.99 -0.02 1.89
CA ALA A 20 7.07 0.92 1.62
C ALA A 20 8.42 0.46 2.20
N ALA A 21 8.43 -0.15 3.39
CA ALA A 21 9.66 -0.65 4.01
C ALA A 21 10.32 -1.76 3.19
N ASN A 22 9.53 -2.58 2.49
CA ASN A 22 10.04 -3.65 1.62
C ASN A 22 10.68 -3.14 0.31
N VAL A 23 10.36 -1.91 -0.09
CA VAL A 23 10.87 -1.29 -1.33
C VAL A 23 11.81 -0.11 -1.06
N ALA A 24 12.26 0.05 0.19
CA ALA A 24 13.09 1.17 0.65
C ALA A 24 14.55 1.11 0.14
N GLY A 25 14.77 0.86 -1.15
CA GLY A 25 16.05 0.98 -1.86
C GLY A 25 17.27 0.50 -1.06
N ASN A 26 18.21 1.43 -0.82
CA ASN A 26 19.46 1.18 -0.11
C ASN A 26 19.38 1.42 1.42
N ALA A 27 18.21 1.74 1.94
CA ALA A 27 18.00 2.01 3.37
C ALA A 27 17.35 0.79 4.03
N ARG A 28 17.85 0.43 5.22
CA ARG A 28 17.16 -0.56 6.04
C ARG A 28 16.13 0.16 6.90
N VAL A 29 14.86 -0.18 6.72
CA VAL A 29 13.74 0.43 7.46
C VAL A 29 13.06 -0.63 8.30
N ALA A 30 12.82 -0.34 9.59
CA ALA A 30 12.08 -1.21 10.50
C ALA A 30 10.96 -0.44 11.21
N LEU A 31 9.79 -1.05 11.27
CA LEU A 31 8.63 -0.50 11.98
C LEU A 31 8.63 -0.99 13.44
N LYS A 32 8.51 -0.07 14.39
CA LYS A 32 8.43 -0.36 15.83
C LYS A 32 7.13 0.15 16.41
N LYS A 33 6.32 -0.75 16.97
CA LYS A 33 5.13 -0.37 17.74
C LYS A 33 5.49 -0.17 19.20
N GLY A 34 5.07 0.95 19.79
CA GLY A 34 5.25 1.25 21.21
C GLY A 34 4.02 1.90 21.84
N ARG A 35 4.07 2.13 23.16
CA ARG A 35 2.98 2.75 23.94
C ARG A 35 2.56 4.16 23.47
N GLY A 36 3.35 4.80 22.61
CA GLY A 36 3.12 6.15 22.10
C GLY A 36 2.91 6.26 20.58
N GLY A 37 2.61 5.15 19.90
CA GLY A 37 2.37 5.10 18.45
C GLY A 37 3.37 4.23 17.69
N LEU A 38 3.45 4.47 16.38
CA LEU A 38 4.39 3.79 15.50
C LEU A 38 5.63 4.65 15.27
N ALA A 39 6.79 4.04 15.47
CA ALA A 39 8.08 4.61 15.15
C ALA A 39 8.71 3.87 13.96
N VAL A 40 9.50 4.59 13.19
CA VAL A 40 10.25 4.08 12.04
C VAL A 40 11.72 4.26 12.33
N GLU A 41 12.43 3.15 12.30
CA GLU A 41 13.86 3.11 12.47
C GLU A 41 14.51 2.99 11.08
N VAL A 42 15.35 3.96 10.74
CA VAL A 42 16.03 4.04 9.45
C VAL A 42 17.54 3.92 9.66
N GLU A 43 18.14 2.96 8.97
CA GLU A 43 19.58 2.78 8.90
C GLU A 43 20.08 3.04 7.48
N ALA A 44 20.81 4.14 7.30
CA ALA A 44 21.32 4.61 6.01
C ALA A 44 22.54 5.54 6.18
N GLY A 45 23.20 5.90 5.08
CA GLY A 45 24.22 6.96 5.08
C GLY A 45 23.63 8.31 5.46
N GLU A 46 22.45 8.63 4.90
CA GLU A 46 21.68 9.87 5.13
C GLU A 46 20.26 9.52 5.62
N PRO A 47 20.05 9.23 6.92
CA PRO A 47 18.79 8.72 7.46
C PRO A 47 17.59 9.63 7.23
N GLU A 48 17.76 10.95 7.25
CA GLU A 48 16.69 11.94 7.03
C GLU A 48 16.22 11.95 5.58
N ALA A 49 17.14 11.83 4.63
CA ALA A 49 16.79 11.74 3.21
C ALA A 49 16.06 10.41 2.94
N ALA A 50 16.63 9.31 3.43
CA ALA A 50 16.02 7.98 3.32
C ALA A 50 14.63 7.92 3.98
N PHE A 51 14.44 8.58 5.12
CA PHE A 51 13.14 8.66 5.78
C PHE A 51 12.12 9.45 4.94
N ARG A 52 12.51 10.58 4.33
CA ARG A 52 11.61 11.34 3.43
C ARG A 52 11.18 10.50 2.22
N ASP A 53 12.12 9.79 1.61
CA ASP A 53 11.84 8.93 0.46
C ASP A 53 10.92 7.77 0.84
N PHE A 54 11.18 7.14 2.00
CA PHE A 54 10.32 6.12 2.58
C PHE A 54 8.89 6.64 2.81
N MET A 55 8.72 7.82 3.41
CA MET A 55 7.39 8.38 3.67
C MET A 55 6.64 8.73 2.38
N ASN A 56 7.34 9.21 1.34
CA ASN A 56 6.75 9.43 0.02
C ASN A 56 6.22 8.12 -0.59
N GLU A 57 7.00 7.03 -0.48
CA GLU A 57 6.54 5.73 -0.97
C GLU A 57 5.39 5.19 -0.13
N ALA A 58 5.40 5.36 1.20
CA ALA A 58 4.29 5.00 2.06
C ALA A 58 3.00 5.73 1.66
N LEU A 59 3.08 7.01 1.28
CA LEU A 59 1.94 7.77 0.79
C LEU A 59 1.41 7.21 -0.53
N ASN A 60 2.32 6.87 -1.45
CA ASN A 60 1.95 6.24 -2.72
C ASN A 60 1.24 4.90 -2.52
N GLN A 61 1.74 4.07 -1.59
CA GLN A 61 1.11 2.79 -1.24
C GLN A 61 -0.27 3.01 -0.59
N GLN A 62 -0.39 3.98 0.32
CA GLN A 62 -1.68 4.33 0.91
C GLN A 62 -2.70 4.76 -0.14
N CYS A 63 -2.32 5.65 -1.07
CA CYS A 63 -3.15 6.06 -2.19
C CYS A 63 -3.61 4.87 -3.05
N ARG A 64 -2.72 3.91 -3.35
CA ARG A 64 -3.07 2.69 -4.10
C ARG A 64 -4.08 1.85 -3.33
N ILE A 65 -3.87 1.64 -2.04
CA ILE A 65 -4.79 0.89 -1.17
C ILE A 65 -6.18 1.56 -1.15
N ASP A 66 -6.23 2.88 -1.00
CA ASP A 66 -7.49 3.61 -0.94
C ASP A 66 -8.22 3.62 -2.30
N LEU A 67 -7.48 3.75 -3.40
CA LEU A 67 -8.03 3.61 -4.74
C LEU A 67 -8.61 2.21 -4.98
N VAL A 68 -7.90 1.15 -4.57
CA VAL A 68 -8.40 -0.22 -4.66
C VAL A 68 -9.67 -0.37 -3.83
N LYS A 69 -9.69 0.09 -2.58
CA LYS A 69 -10.88 0.04 -1.72
C LYS A 69 -12.08 0.77 -2.33
N LYS A 70 -11.85 1.95 -2.90
CA LYS A 70 -12.90 2.77 -3.55
C LYS A 70 -13.43 2.10 -4.82
N ASN A 71 -12.54 1.54 -5.64
CA ASN A 71 -12.88 0.98 -6.95
C ASN A 71 -13.19 -0.52 -6.90
N PHE A 72 -13.07 -1.17 -5.74
CA PHE A 72 -13.29 -2.60 -5.57
C PHE A 72 -14.70 -3.01 -6.02
N LYS A 73 -15.72 -2.26 -5.60
CA LYS A 73 -17.12 -2.52 -5.98
C LYS A 73 -17.33 -2.40 -7.49
N THR A 74 -16.76 -1.38 -8.12
CA THR A 74 -16.81 -1.19 -9.57
C THR A 74 -16.12 -2.33 -10.30
N SER A 75 -14.95 -2.76 -9.81
CA SER A 75 -14.19 -3.87 -10.39
C SER A 75 -14.95 -5.20 -10.28
N GLN A 76 -15.63 -5.44 -9.14
CA GLN A 76 -16.51 -6.60 -8.94
C GLN A 76 -17.72 -6.58 -9.89
N LEU A 77 -18.35 -5.42 -10.10
CA LEU A 77 -19.47 -5.28 -11.04
C LEU A 77 -19.04 -5.56 -12.48
N ILE A 78 -17.90 -5.05 -12.90
CA ILE A 78 -17.35 -5.32 -14.24
C ILE A 78 -17.08 -6.82 -14.40
N LEU A 79 -16.45 -7.45 -13.41
CA LEU A 79 -16.17 -8.88 -13.43
C LEU A 79 -17.47 -9.71 -13.49
N ALA A 80 -18.46 -9.38 -12.68
CA ALA A 80 -19.76 -10.04 -12.68
C ALA A 80 -20.46 -9.89 -14.03
N ASN A 81 -20.46 -8.69 -14.63
CA ASN A 81 -21.04 -8.46 -15.96
C ASN A 81 -20.30 -9.25 -17.05
N ALA A 82 -18.97 -9.34 -16.99
CA ALA A 82 -18.19 -10.13 -17.93
C ALA A 82 -18.49 -11.64 -17.80
N LEU A 83 -18.61 -12.14 -16.57
CA LEU A 83 -19.00 -13.53 -16.31
C LEU A 83 -20.41 -13.84 -16.80
N VAL A 84 -21.39 -12.98 -16.48
CA VAL A 84 -22.77 -13.12 -16.97
C VAL A 84 -22.82 -13.08 -18.50
N SER A 85 -22.07 -12.18 -19.14
CA SER A 85 -22.00 -12.09 -20.61
C SER A 85 -21.40 -13.36 -21.22
N ALA A 86 -20.32 -13.89 -20.64
CA ALA A 86 -19.68 -15.12 -21.11
C ALA A 86 -20.57 -16.36 -20.91
N LEU A 87 -21.35 -16.41 -19.82
CA LEU A 87 -22.32 -17.47 -19.57
C LEU A 87 -23.54 -17.38 -20.48
N GLY A 88 -24.04 -16.16 -20.76
CA GLY A 88 -25.14 -15.91 -21.69
C GLY A 88 -24.79 -16.27 -23.14
N GLN A 89 -23.54 -16.03 -23.56
CA GLN A 89 -23.09 -16.41 -24.92
C GLN A 89 -23.02 -17.92 -25.15
N LYS A 90 -22.99 -18.76 -24.09
CA LYS A 90 -22.97 -20.21 -24.24
C LYS A 90 -24.31 -20.80 -24.72
N ASN A 91 -25.42 -20.07 -24.54
CA ASN A 91 -26.77 -20.54 -24.90
C ASN A 91 -27.31 -19.95 -26.22
N SER A 92 -26.56 -19.08 -26.90
CA SER A 92 -27.01 -18.41 -28.15
C SER A 92 -26.32 -18.92 -29.41
N ARG A 93 -25.61 -20.05 -29.35
CA ARG A 93 -24.98 -20.72 -30.50
C ARG A 93 -25.47 -22.16 -30.67
N GLU A 94 -26.76 -22.40 -30.48
CA GLU A 94 -27.45 -23.58 -31.03
C GLU A 94 -28.86 -23.11 -31.45
N GLY A 95 -29.05 -22.95 -32.76
CA GLY A 95 -30.25 -22.41 -33.39
C GLY A 95 -30.00 -22.07 -34.84
#